data_AF-I0YV58-F1
#
_entry.id   AF-I0YV58-F1
#
_cell.length_a   1.000
_cell.length_b   1.000
_cell.length_c   1.000
_cell.angle_alpha   90.00
_cell.angle_beta   90.00
_cell.angle_gamma   90.00
#
_symmetry.space_group_name_H-M   'P 1'
#
loop_
_entity.id
_entity.type
_entity.pdbx_description
1 polymer ?
#
loop_
_entity_poly.entity_id
_entity_poly.type
_entity_poly.pdbx_seq_one_letter_code
_entity_poly.pdbx_strand_id
1 'polypeptide(L)'
;MMTGRSRVPHEPPTAPLNDYERQREERIKRNNAILEQLGVHTAAQAVAASHGRRLPQRHKRKVAAKGAVRKCTRLRRDTQPAPQTESLKALDSEHNELMILREYFKWKGEVVTGFVVDGHYHGWVSPAVCKKYGIVESEEEAFASAGGSKAGAKGAKSGKMHGWSNARAFSATQLRTNPNAYFYRHVEPDEEQQAQGDWTEEEHELFLETARAHGVGDKWGLFASHIPARVGYQCSAYYRDTIIPRGLIIDQRFRMTQAGKAVFVG
;
A
#
# COMPACT_ATOMS: atom_id res chain seq x y z
N MET A 1 63.41 36.31 -29.95
CA MET A 1 62.53 35.35 -30.66
C MET A 1 62.05 34.30 -29.67
N MET A 2 60.80 33.82 -29.84
CA MET A 2 60.14 32.67 -29.16
C MET A 2 59.58 32.95 -27.75
N THR A 3 58.44 33.63 -27.63
CA THR A 3 57.04 33.10 -27.56
C THR A 3 56.73 32.31 -26.29
N GLY A 4 56.17 33.02 -25.31
CA GLY A 4 55.46 32.44 -24.17
C GLY A 4 54.16 31.76 -24.61
N ARG A 5 53.86 30.61 -24.00
CA ARG A 5 52.61 29.87 -24.21
C ARG A 5 51.82 29.86 -22.91
N SER A 6 50.95 30.87 -22.75
CA SER A 6 49.95 30.92 -21.68
C SER A 6 49.02 29.71 -21.80
N ARG A 7 48.88 28.93 -20.72
CA ARG A 7 47.83 27.90 -20.61
C ARG A 7 46.50 28.61 -20.39
N VAL A 8 45.63 28.55 -21.38
CA VAL A 8 44.23 28.97 -21.26
C VAL A 8 43.47 27.90 -20.44
N PRO A 9 42.67 28.27 -19.42
CA PRO A 9 41.82 27.33 -18.71
C PRO A 9 40.76 26.77 -19.65
N HIS A 10 40.74 25.45 -19.83
CA HIS A 10 39.72 24.77 -20.62
C HIS A 10 38.46 24.59 -19.75
N GLU A 11 37.47 25.46 -19.92
CA GLU A 11 36.14 25.23 -19.36
C GLU A 11 35.49 24.02 -20.05
N PRO A 12 34.89 23.08 -19.29
CA PRO A 12 34.22 21.94 -19.90
C PRO A 12 32.96 22.40 -20.66
N PRO A 13 32.67 21.81 -21.83
CA PRO A 13 31.51 22.19 -22.62
C PRO A 13 30.21 21.94 -21.83
N THR A 14 29.45 23.00 -21.59
CA THR A 14 28.10 22.92 -21.03
C THR A 14 27.20 22.29 -22.10
N ALA A 15 27.01 20.98 -22.02
CA ALA A 15 26.01 20.29 -22.83
C ALA A 15 24.64 20.94 -22.58
N PRO A 16 23.84 21.22 -23.62
CA PRO A 16 22.51 21.78 -23.43
C PRO A 16 21.67 20.81 -22.61
N LEU A 17 21.07 21.32 -21.52
CA LEU A 17 20.21 20.57 -20.62
C LEU A 17 19.12 19.84 -21.43
N ASN A 18 18.95 18.55 -21.16
CA ASN A 18 17.91 17.73 -21.80
C ASN A 18 16.54 18.35 -21.51
N ASP A 19 15.57 18.26 -22.43
CA ASP A 19 14.24 18.88 -22.27
C ASP A 19 13.54 18.42 -20.97
N TYR A 20 13.85 17.21 -20.52
CA TYR A 20 13.44 16.72 -19.20
C TYR A 20 14.00 17.54 -18.03
N GLU A 21 15.28 17.89 -18.07
CA GLU A 21 15.95 18.68 -17.02
C GLU A 21 15.41 20.11 -16.97
N ARG A 22 15.13 20.69 -18.14
CA ARG A 22 14.48 22.00 -18.27
C ARG A 22 13.09 22.01 -17.62
N GLN A 23 12.24 21.03 -17.97
CA GLN A 23 10.90 20.88 -17.37
C GLN A 23 10.97 20.56 -15.87
N ARG A 24 12.03 19.88 -15.41
CA ARG A 24 12.25 19.60 -13.99
C ARG A 24 12.60 20.88 -13.24
N GLU A 25 13.49 21.70 -13.78
CA GLU A 25 13.86 22.99 -13.20
C GLU A 25 12.69 23.97 -13.15
N GLU A 26 11.87 24.03 -14.19
CA GLU A 26 10.64 24.84 -14.21
C GLU A 26 9.65 24.41 -13.12
N ARG A 27 9.46 23.09 -12.95
CA ARG A 27 8.63 22.55 -11.86
C ARG A 27 9.18 22.90 -10.49
N ILE A 28 10.51 22.81 -10.31
CA ILE A 28 11.16 23.20 -9.06
C ILE A 28 10.99 24.70 -8.79
N LYS A 29 11.19 25.55 -9.80
CA LYS A 29 11.00 27.01 -9.67
C LYS A 29 9.55 27.36 -9.32
N ARG A 30 8.57 26.75 -10.00
CA ARG A 30 7.14 26.96 -9.73
C ARG A 30 6.76 26.54 -8.32
N ASN A 31 7.21 25.37 -7.88
CA ASN A 31 6.95 24.88 -6.52
C ASN A 31 7.59 25.79 -5.47
N ASN A 32 8.82 26.26 -5.69
CA ASN A 32 9.50 27.19 -4.77
C ASN A 32 8.77 28.54 -4.70
N ALA A 33 8.29 29.08 -5.82
CA ALA A 33 7.52 30.32 -5.82
C ALA A 33 6.20 30.19 -5.05
N ILE A 34 5.52 29.04 -5.16
CA ILE A 34 4.31 28.75 -4.37
C ILE A 34 4.65 28.69 -2.87
N LEU A 35 5.75 28.03 -2.49
CA LEU A 35 6.20 27.96 -1.09
C LEU A 35 6.57 29.34 -0.52
N GLU A 36 7.10 30.23 -1.36
CA GLU A 36 7.42 31.62 -1.00
C GLU A 36 6.15 32.46 -0.82
N GLN A 37 5.20 32.39 -1.76
CA GLN A 37 3.90 33.05 -1.65
C GLN A 37 3.12 32.61 -0.40
N LEU A 38 3.21 31.32 -0.04
CA LEU A 38 2.57 30.77 1.15
C LEU A 38 3.33 31.07 2.45
N GLY A 39 4.47 31.78 2.40
CA GLY A 39 5.26 32.11 3.58
C GLY A 39 5.79 30.88 4.33
N VAL A 40 5.95 29.73 3.66
CA VAL A 40 6.32 28.47 4.32
C VAL A 40 7.74 28.55 4.88
N HIS A 41 8.63 29.28 4.21
CA HIS A 41 10.00 29.49 4.67
C HIS A 41 10.09 30.34 5.94
N THR A 42 9.27 31.39 6.04
CA THR A 42 9.20 32.25 7.24
C THR A 42 8.50 31.52 8.39
N ALA A 43 7.44 30.76 8.12
CA ALA A 43 6.80 29.89 9.10
C ALA A 43 7.76 28.83 9.65
N ALA A 44 8.55 28.18 8.78
CA ALA A 44 9.55 27.20 9.21
C ALA A 44 10.66 27.82 10.08
N GLN A 45 11.09 29.05 9.77
CA GLN A 45 12.06 29.79 10.60
C GLN A 45 11.48 30.22 11.95
N ALA A 46 10.22 30.66 11.99
CA ALA A 46 9.53 31.01 13.24
C ALA A 46 9.32 29.78 14.14
N VAL A 47 9.02 28.62 13.56
CA VAL A 47 8.95 27.35 14.30
C VAL A 47 10.33 26.92 14.82
N ALA A 48 11.39 27.10 14.02
CA ALA A 48 12.76 26.82 14.44
C ALA A 48 13.26 27.77 15.55
N ALA A 49 12.79 29.03 15.55
CA ALA A 49 13.13 30.01 16.58
C ALA A 49 12.35 29.80 17.90
N SER A 50 11.11 29.33 17.82
CA SER A 50 10.26 29.07 19.00
C SER A 50 10.61 27.77 19.74
N HIS A 51 11.21 26.79 19.04
CA HIS A 51 11.65 25.55 19.65
C HIS A 51 13.16 25.57 19.86
N GLY A 52 13.60 25.83 21.09
CA GLY A 52 14.97 25.64 21.56
C GLY A 52 15.45 24.19 21.57
N ARG A 53 15.20 23.42 20.50
CA ARG A 53 15.78 22.09 20.27
C ARG A 53 16.81 22.20 19.16
N ARG A 54 18.07 22.00 19.53
CA ARG A 54 19.17 21.68 18.61
C ARG A 54 18.71 20.59 17.62
N LEU A 55 18.58 20.93 16.35
CA LEU A 55 18.48 19.95 15.27
C LEU A 55 19.77 19.11 15.28
N PRO A 56 19.70 17.76 15.23
CA PRO A 56 20.91 16.95 15.12
C PRO A 56 21.60 17.29 13.80
N GLN A 57 22.87 17.71 13.87
CA GLN A 57 23.68 17.97 12.69
C GLN A 57 23.78 16.70 11.85
N ARG A 58 23.19 16.73 10.66
CA ARG A 58 23.39 15.72 9.63
C ARG A 58 24.84 15.82 9.16
N HIS A 59 25.72 14.95 9.64
CA HIS A 59 27.08 14.82 9.13
C HIS A 59 27.02 14.57 7.61
N LYS A 60 27.46 15.55 6.81
CA LYS A 60 27.75 15.35 5.40
C LYS A 60 28.96 14.43 5.32
N ARG A 61 28.76 13.14 5.08
CA ARG A 61 29.86 12.24 4.69
C ARG A 61 30.45 12.77 3.39
N LYS A 62 31.72 13.19 3.43
CA LYS A 62 32.51 13.43 2.23
C LYS A 62 32.61 12.10 1.47
N VAL A 63 31.97 12.00 0.31
CA VAL A 63 32.22 10.89 -0.62
C VAL A 63 33.53 11.22 -1.32
N ALA A 64 34.60 10.55 -0.91
CA ALA A 64 35.87 10.58 -1.62
C ALA A 64 35.68 9.90 -2.99
N ALA A 65 36.08 10.60 -4.05
CA ALA A 65 36.14 10.05 -5.40
C ALA A 65 37.13 8.87 -5.42
N LYS A 66 36.61 7.65 -5.66
CA LYS A 66 37.43 6.51 -6.07
C LYS A 66 36.94 6.07 -7.46
N GLY A 67 37.87 6.09 -8.40
CA GLY A 67 37.62 5.90 -9.83
C GLY A 67 37.53 4.44 -10.28
N ALA A 68 37.54 4.33 -11.61
CA ALA A 68 37.58 3.14 -12.46
C ALA A 68 36.33 2.24 -12.46
N VAL A 69 35.40 2.58 -13.35
CA VAL A 69 34.36 1.69 -13.88
C VAL A 69 35.04 0.49 -14.56
N ARG A 70 34.88 -0.72 -14.01
CA ARG A 70 35.19 -1.96 -14.73
C ARG A 70 34.05 -2.23 -15.72
N LYS A 71 34.37 -2.23 -17.02
CA LYS A 71 33.48 -2.71 -18.08
C LYS A 71 33.17 -4.19 -17.83
N CYS A 72 31.90 -4.51 -17.62
CA CYS A 72 31.40 -5.88 -17.77
C CYS A 72 30.41 -5.88 -18.93
N THR A 73 30.82 -6.56 -20.00
CA THR A 73 30.05 -6.90 -21.18
C THR A 73 28.96 -7.90 -20.81
N ARG A 74 27.69 -7.48 -20.84
CA ARG A 74 26.58 -8.40 -21.08
C ARG A 74 26.00 -8.06 -22.43
N LEU A 75 26.00 -9.05 -23.33
CA LEU A 75 25.32 -8.99 -24.61
C LEU A 75 23.87 -8.52 -24.39
N ARG A 76 23.49 -7.44 -25.06
CA ARG A 76 22.10 -7.06 -25.24
C ARG A 76 21.47 -8.11 -26.15
N ARG A 77 20.57 -8.92 -25.61
CA ARG A 77 19.49 -9.51 -26.41
C ARG A 77 18.43 -8.44 -26.53
N ASP A 78 18.10 -8.06 -27.76
CA ASP A 78 17.01 -7.15 -28.06
C ASP A 78 15.72 -7.69 -27.45
N THR A 79 15.37 -7.17 -26.30
CA THR A 79 14.06 -7.38 -25.69
C THR A 79 13.40 -6.02 -25.74
N GLN A 80 12.35 -5.94 -26.56
CA GLN A 80 11.45 -4.79 -26.65
C GLN A 80 11.16 -4.24 -25.25
N PRO A 81 11.18 -2.92 -25.04
CA PRO A 81 10.82 -2.35 -23.75
C PRO A 81 9.40 -2.80 -23.41
N ALA A 82 9.24 -3.40 -22.23
CA ALA A 82 7.93 -3.69 -21.65
C ALA A 82 7.10 -2.39 -21.71
N PRO A 83 5.85 -2.43 -22.20
CA PRO A 83 5.04 -1.25 -22.30
C PRO A 83 4.97 -0.58 -20.93
N GLN A 84 5.36 0.68 -20.94
CA GLN A 84 5.24 1.57 -19.81
C GLN A 84 3.78 1.52 -19.36
N THR A 85 3.58 1.57 -18.05
CA THR A 85 2.28 1.72 -17.41
C THR A 85 1.66 3.04 -17.88
N GLU A 86 1.08 3.01 -19.07
CA GLU A 86 0.23 4.04 -19.60
C GLU A 86 -1.03 4.06 -18.74
N SER A 87 -1.18 5.17 -18.03
CA SER A 87 -2.44 5.89 -17.93
C SER A 87 -3.71 5.01 -17.83
N LEU A 88 -4.07 4.62 -16.61
CA LEU A 88 -5.47 4.34 -16.26
C LEU A 88 -6.28 5.66 -16.22
N LYS A 89 -6.32 6.35 -17.35
CA LYS A 89 -7.16 7.51 -17.67
C LYS A 89 -7.47 7.49 -19.16
N ALA A 90 -8.23 6.50 -19.60
CA ALA A 90 -9.13 6.49 -20.76
C ALA A 90 -9.70 5.07 -20.87
N LEU A 91 -10.96 4.93 -21.32
CA LEU A 91 -11.88 3.79 -21.21
C LEU A 91 -12.61 3.77 -19.85
N ASP A 92 -13.83 4.27 -19.67
CA ASP A 92 -14.89 4.59 -20.62
C ASP A 92 -15.65 5.82 -20.15
N SER A 93 -15.91 6.73 -21.09
CA SER A 93 -16.76 7.90 -20.90
C SER A 93 -18.20 7.58 -21.35
N GLU A 94 -18.71 6.44 -20.92
CA GLU A 94 -20.14 6.17 -20.92
C GLU A 94 -20.60 6.12 -19.46
N HIS A 95 -21.71 6.80 -19.15
CA HIS A 95 -22.36 6.65 -17.86
C HIS A 95 -22.87 5.20 -17.77
N ASN A 96 -21.99 4.29 -17.33
CA ASN A 96 -22.39 2.94 -16.95
C ASN A 96 -23.23 3.13 -15.69
N GLU A 97 -24.55 3.13 -15.83
CA GLU A 97 -25.48 3.27 -14.72
C GLU A 97 -25.14 2.19 -13.68
N LEU A 98 -24.49 2.63 -12.61
CA LEU A 98 -24.10 1.78 -11.50
C LEU A 98 -25.37 1.38 -10.76
N MET A 99 -25.78 0.13 -10.94
CA MET A 99 -26.99 -0.41 -10.33
C MET A 99 -26.74 -0.81 -8.88
N ILE A 100 -27.76 -0.67 -8.03
CA ILE A 100 -27.74 -1.26 -6.69
C ILE A 100 -27.73 -2.78 -6.84
N LEU A 101 -27.03 -3.52 -5.96
CA LEU A 101 -26.93 -4.98 -6.03
C LEU A 101 -28.30 -5.65 -6.23
N ARG A 102 -29.31 -5.26 -5.45
CA ARG A 102 -30.67 -5.81 -5.55
C ARG A 102 -31.31 -5.57 -6.92
N GLU A 103 -31.08 -4.41 -7.51
CA GLU A 103 -31.60 -4.06 -8.83
C GLU A 103 -30.87 -4.85 -9.92
N TYR A 104 -29.56 -4.99 -9.80
CA TYR A 104 -28.74 -5.78 -10.71
C TYR A 104 -29.17 -7.25 -10.75
N PHE A 105 -29.36 -7.90 -9.60
CA PHE A 105 -29.82 -9.30 -9.56
C PHE A 105 -31.26 -9.45 -10.05
N LYS A 106 -32.14 -8.48 -9.74
CA LYS A 106 -33.50 -8.43 -10.30
C LYS A 106 -33.48 -8.31 -11.83
N TRP A 107 -32.62 -7.45 -12.38
CA TRP A 107 -32.45 -7.29 -13.82
C TRP A 107 -31.93 -8.56 -14.49
N LYS A 108 -31.00 -9.27 -13.84
CA LYS A 108 -30.48 -10.57 -14.30
C LYS A 108 -31.50 -11.71 -14.17
N GLY A 109 -32.61 -11.49 -13.48
CA GLY A 109 -33.62 -12.52 -13.20
C GLY A 109 -33.16 -13.55 -12.15
N GLU A 110 -32.15 -13.22 -11.36
CA GLU A 110 -31.61 -14.10 -10.31
C GLU A 110 -32.21 -13.75 -8.95
N VAL A 111 -32.54 -14.77 -8.16
CA VAL A 111 -33.00 -14.59 -6.78
C VAL A 111 -31.79 -14.36 -5.89
N VAL A 112 -31.79 -13.24 -5.17
CA VAL A 112 -30.76 -12.94 -4.17
C VAL A 112 -30.94 -13.87 -2.97
N THR A 113 -30.01 -14.79 -2.77
CA THR A 113 -29.98 -15.72 -1.63
C THR A 113 -29.07 -15.26 -0.50
N GLY A 114 -28.26 -14.21 -0.72
CA GLY A 114 -27.32 -13.68 0.25
C GLY A 114 -27.94 -12.86 1.39
N PHE A 115 -27.14 -12.65 2.44
CA PHE A 115 -27.50 -11.80 3.59
C PHE A 115 -26.95 -10.38 3.44
N VAL A 116 -27.60 -9.43 4.12
CA VAL A 116 -27.20 -8.01 4.09
C VAL A 116 -26.16 -7.74 5.16
N VAL A 117 -25.15 -6.96 4.83
CA VAL A 117 -24.11 -6.50 5.78
C VAL A 117 -24.06 -4.97 5.82
N ASP A 118 -23.62 -4.45 6.96
CA ASP A 118 -23.33 -3.03 7.17
C ASP A 118 -21.99 -2.60 6.58
N GLY A 119 -21.15 -3.58 6.26
CA GLY A 119 -19.84 -3.36 5.69
C GLY A 119 -18.69 -3.24 6.71
N HIS A 120 -18.97 -3.51 7.98
CA HIS A 120 -17.98 -3.45 9.05
C HIS A 120 -17.72 -4.84 9.62
N TYR A 121 -16.46 -5.09 9.95
CA TYR A 121 -16.02 -6.27 10.68
C TYR A 121 -15.93 -5.92 12.17
N HIS A 122 -16.78 -6.58 12.96
CA HIS A 122 -16.91 -6.41 14.40
C HIS A 122 -16.16 -7.49 15.19
N GLY A 123 -15.58 -8.47 14.51
CA GLY A 123 -14.82 -9.54 15.14
C GLY A 123 -13.42 -9.11 15.56
N TRP A 124 -12.75 -10.03 16.25
CA TRP A 124 -11.32 -9.94 16.56
C TRP A 124 -10.54 -11.05 15.82
N VAL A 125 -9.26 -11.21 16.18
CA VAL A 125 -8.45 -12.33 15.70
C VAL A 125 -9.07 -13.65 16.17
N SER A 126 -8.98 -14.70 15.34
CA SER A 126 -9.46 -16.04 15.68
C SER A 126 -8.99 -16.47 17.07
N PRO A 127 -9.89 -17.00 17.95
CA PRO A 127 -9.53 -17.40 19.31
C PRO A 127 -8.37 -18.40 19.38
N ALA A 128 -8.28 -19.30 18.39
CA ALA A 128 -7.19 -20.28 18.30
C ALA A 128 -5.84 -19.58 18.11
N VAL A 129 -5.79 -18.58 17.22
CA VAL A 129 -4.61 -17.78 16.92
C VAL A 129 -4.24 -16.89 18.12
N CYS A 130 -5.23 -16.31 18.80
CA CYS A 130 -5.01 -15.52 20.01
C CYS A 130 -4.29 -16.33 21.08
N LYS A 131 -4.81 -17.51 21.40
CA LYS A 131 -4.25 -18.43 22.39
C LYS A 131 -2.84 -18.88 22.01
N LYS A 132 -2.60 -19.16 20.73
CA LYS A 132 -1.33 -19.67 20.24
C LYS A 132 -0.19 -18.65 20.30
N TYR A 133 -0.46 -17.39 19.94
CA TYR A 133 0.57 -16.35 19.85
C TYR A 133 0.55 -15.34 21.00
N GLY A 134 -0.30 -15.56 22.01
CA GLY A 134 -0.47 -14.64 23.13
C GLY A 134 -0.90 -13.25 22.66
N ILE A 135 -1.83 -13.21 21.70
CA ILE A 135 -2.54 -12.01 21.31
C ILE A 135 -3.71 -11.87 22.30
N VAL A 136 -3.94 -10.65 22.76
CA VAL A 136 -5.04 -10.34 23.67
C VAL A 136 -6.36 -10.77 23.03
N GLU A 137 -7.23 -11.43 23.81
CA GLU A 137 -8.45 -12.07 23.30
C GLU A 137 -9.54 -11.05 22.91
N SER A 138 -9.43 -9.80 23.37
CA SER A 138 -10.40 -8.71 23.10
C SER A 138 -9.74 -7.47 22.48
N GLU A 139 -10.46 -6.82 21.56
CA GLU A 139 -10.10 -5.52 20.96
C GLU A 139 -9.95 -4.43 22.03
N GLU A 140 -10.82 -4.44 23.05
CA GLU A 140 -10.84 -3.44 24.11
C GLU A 140 -9.62 -3.52 25.01
N GLU A 141 -9.24 -4.74 25.40
CA GLU A 141 -8.05 -5.00 26.21
C GLU A 141 -6.76 -4.76 25.41
N ALA A 142 -6.76 -5.09 24.12
CA ALA A 142 -5.66 -4.76 23.22
C ALA A 142 -5.50 -3.23 23.13
N PHE A 143 -6.59 -2.49 23.02
CA PHE A 143 -6.56 -1.02 22.95
C PHE A 143 -6.16 -0.37 24.28
N ALA A 144 -6.63 -0.92 25.40
CA ALA A 144 -6.30 -0.47 26.76
C ALA A 144 -4.82 -0.73 27.09
N SER A 145 -4.30 -1.90 26.74
CA SER A 145 -2.89 -2.28 26.99
C SER A 145 -1.92 -1.58 26.03
N ALA A 146 -2.32 -1.39 24.76
CA ALA A 146 -1.51 -0.70 23.75
C ALA A 146 -1.60 0.83 23.84
N GLY A 147 -2.51 1.36 24.67
CA GLY A 147 -2.64 2.80 24.94
C GLY A 147 -2.85 3.60 23.66
N GLY A 148 -4.01 3.43 23.01
CA GLY A 148 -4.55 4.29 21.96
C GLY A 148 -3.51 5.03 21.12
N SER A 149 -2.76 4.30 20.28
CA SER A 149 -1.92 4.79 19.17
C SER A 149 -1.48 6.26 19.23
N LYS A 150 -0.80 6.69 20.30
CA LYS A 150 -0.09 7.97 20.26
C LYS A 150 1.18 7.78 19.43
N ALA A 151 1.13 8.32 18.21
CA ALA A 151 2.25 8.67 17.36
C ALA A 151 3.37 7.62 17.29
N GLY A 152 3.27 6.74 16.28
CA GLY A 152 4.39 6.03 15.66
C GLY A 152 5.65 5.91 16.52
N ALA A 153 5.60 5.07 17.56
CA ALA A 153 6.81 4.53 18.11
C ALA A 153 7.54 3.91 16.92
N LYS A 154 8.67 4.50 16.53
CA LYS A 154 9.54 3.94 15.49
C LYS A 154 9.88 2.55 15.99
N GLY A 155 9.17 1.54 15.47
CA GLY A 155 9.45 0.15 15.76
C GLY A 155 10.94 -0.06 15.62
N ALA A 156 11.54 -0.78 16.57
CA ALA A 156 12.93 -1.19 16.47
C ALA A 156 13.16 -1.65 15.03
N LYS A 157 14.19 -1.11 14.37
CA LYS A 157 14.50 -1.48 12.99
C LYS A 157 14.85 -2.96 12.99
N SER A 158 13.87 -3.83 12.81
CA SER A 158 14.09 -5.22 12.53
C SER A 158 14.93 -5.26 11.25
N GLY A 159 16.03 -6.00 11.28
CA GLY A 159 16.88 -6.15 10.11
C GLY A 159 16.01 -6.59 8.94
N LYS A 160 16.12 -5.90 7.79
CA LYS A 160 15.37 -6.33 6.60
C LYS A 160 15.81 -7.74 6.25
N MET A 161 14.89 -8.68 6.30
CA MET A 161 15.10 -10.01 5.74
C MET A 161 15.35 -9.87 4.23
N HIS A 162 16.30 -10.62 3.70
CA HIS A 162 16.71 -10.49 2.30
C HIS A 162 15.50 -10.74 1.38
N GLY A 163 15.21 -9.80 0.48
CA GLY A 163 14.07 -9.89 -0.44
C GLY A 163 12.74 -9.30 0.05
N TRP A 164 12.63 -8.88 1.31
CA TRP A 164 11.39 -8.25 1.81
C TRP A 164 11.34 -6.74 1.59
N SER A 165 10.16 -6.24 1.19
CA SER A 165 9.88 -4.81 1.15
C SER A 165 9.83 -4.22 2.57
N ASN A 166 10.09 -2.93 2.72
CA ASN A 166 10.05 -2.25 4.03
C ASN A 166 8.70 -2.44 4.73
N ALA A 167 7.61 -2.40 3.97
CA ALA A 167 6.25 -2.57 4.49
C ALA A 167 6.01 -4.00 4.98
N ARG A 168 6.51 -5.01 4.27
CA ARG A 168 6.37 -6.42 4.65
C ARG A 168 7.19 -6.75 5.91
N ALA A 169 8.40 -6.22 6.00
CA ALA A 169 9.23 -6.37 7.19
C ALA A 169 8.64 -5.65 8.42
N PHE A 170 8.04 -4.47 8.23
CA PHE A 170 7.37 -3.75 9.31
C PHE A 170 6.10 -4.47 9.76
N SER A 171 5.22 -4.91 8.84
CA SER A 171 4.00 -5.62 9.24
C SER A 171 4.29 -6.93 9.96
N ALA A 172 5.41 -7.59 9.67
CA ALA A 172 5.81 -8.81 10.36
C ALA A 172 6.06 -8.61 11.87
N THR A 173 6.44 -7.40 12.31
CA THR A 173 6.64 -7.10 13.73
C THR A 173 5.34 -6.78 14.46
N GLN A 174 4.22 -6.65 13.74
CA GLN A 174 2.98 -6.09 14.26
C GLN A 174 2.00 -7.15 14.78
N LEU A 175 2.34 -8.44 14.78
CA LEU A 175 1.40 -9.51 15.15
C LEU A 175 0.66 -9.26 16.47
N ARG A 176 1.37 -8.81 17.51
CA ARG A 176 0.79 -8.57 18.84
C ARG A 176 0.27 -7.15 19.04
N THR A 177 0.79 -6.16 18.31
CA THR A 177 0.49 -4.73 18.51
C THR A 177 -0.60 -4.23 17.57
N ASN A 178 -0.60 -4.71 16.33
CA ASN A 178 -1.61 -4.45 15.31
C ASN A 178 -1.79 -5.72 14.46
N PRO A 179 -2.55 -6.71 14.96
CA PRO A 179 -2.74 -7.98 14.27
C PRO A 179 -3.36 -7.79 12.87
N ASN A 180 -4.24 -6.80 12.70
CA ASN A 180 -4.81 -6.47 11.39
C ASN A 180 -3.71 -6.16 10.35
N ALA A 181 -2.71 -5.36 10.72
CA ALA A 181 -1.61 -5.03 9.81
C ALA A 181 -0.74 -6.25 9.48
N TYR A 182 -0.57 -7.18 10.43
CA TYR A 182 0.17 -8.43 10.22
C TYR A 182 -0.58 -9.34 9.24
N PHE A 183 -1.80 -9.76 9.58
CA PHE A 183 -2.60 -10.72 8.82
C PHE A 183 -3.07 -10.19 7.46
N TYR A 184 -2.99 -8.87 7.23
CA TYR A 184 -3.24 -8.33 5.90
C TYR A 184 -2.23 -8.85 4.86
N ARG A 185 -0.99 -9.19 5.27
CA ARG A 185 0.11 -9.56 4.34
C ARG A 185 0.82 -10.86 4.68
N HIS A 186 0.60 -11.39 5.87
CA HIS A 186 1.25 -12.57 6.40
C HIS A 186 0.20 -13.57 6.84
N VAL A 187 0.48 -14.84 6.58
CA VAL A 187 -0.27 -15.95 7.17
C VAL A 187 0.18 -16.15 8.62
N GLU A 188 -0.45 -17.09 9.30
CA GLU A 188 -0.04 -17.49 10.63
C GLU A 188 1.47 -17.87 10.67
N PRO A 189 2.24 -17.48 11.71
CA PRO A 189 3.69 -17.73 11.76
C PRO A 189 4.12 -19.19 11.54
N ASP A 190 3.28 -20.15 11.93
CA ASP A 190 3.56 -21.58 11.78
C ASP A 190 3.16 -22.11 10.39
N GLU A 191 2.40 -21.34 9.62
CA GLU A 191 2.08 -21.64 8.23
C GLU A 191 3.18 -21.07 7.33
N GLU A 192 3.94 -21.96 6.70
CA GLU A 192 5.07 -21.54 5.87
C GLU A 192 4.64 -20.98 4.50
N GLN A 193 3.43 -21.32 4.04
CA GLN A 193 3.01 -21.05 2.66
C GLN A 193 1.62 -20.43 2.59
N GLN A 194 1.59 -19.22 2.04
CA GLN A 194 0.37 -18.57 1.63
C GLN A 194 -0.22 -19.26 0.40
N ALA A 195 -1.51 -19.60 0.44
CA ALA A 195 -2.23 -20.15 -0.70
C ALA A 195 -2.21 -19.17 -1.88
N GLN A 196 -1.64 -19.58 -3.01
CA GLN A 196 -1.59 -18.79 -4.27
C GLN A 196 -2.60 -19.25 -5.32
N GLY A 197 -3.39 -20.28 -5.02
CA GLY A 197 -4.35 -20.88 -5.95
C GLY A 197 -5.78 -20.36 -5.77
N ASP A 198 -6.68 -20.99 -6.53
CA ASP A 198 -8.12 -20.79 -6.46
C ASP A 198 -8.66 -21.08 -5.05
N TRP A 199 -9.84 -20.53 -4.74
CA TRP A 199 -10.51 -20.74 -3.47
C TRP A 199 -11.18 -22.10 -3.44
N THR A 200 -10.90 -22.91 -2.42
CA THR A 200 -11.58 -24.20 -2.22
C THR A 200 -12.98 -23.99 -1.65
N GLU A 201 -13.80 -25.05 -1.68
CA GLU A 201 -15.17 -24.99 -1.15
C GLU A 201 -15.17 -24.80 0.37
N GLU A 202 -14.21 -25.40 1.08
CA GLU A 202 -14.05 -25.26 2.53
C GLU A 202 -13.64 -23.82 2.90
N GLU A 203 -12.71 -23.22 2.15
CA GLU A 203 -12.32 -21.82 2.33
C GLU A 203 -13.50 -20.87 2.05
N HIS A 204 -14.32 -21.20 1.04
CA HIS A 204 -15.51 -20.44 0.69
C HIS A 204 -16.56 -20.47 1.81
N GLU A 205 -16.85 -21.66 2.35
CA GLU A 205 -17.80 -21.83 3.45
C GLU A 205 -17.33 -21.07 4.69
N LEU A 206 -16.05 -21.20 5.05
CA LEU A 206 -15.45 -20.51 6.18
C LEU A 206 -15.48 -18.99 6.03
N PHE A 207 -15.29 -18.48 4.80
CA PHE A 207 -15.46 -17.06 4.49
C PHE A 207 -16.88 -16.59 4.81
N LEU A 208 -17.90 -17.31 4.34
CA LEU A 208 -19.29 -16.96 4.55
C LEU A 208 -19.72 -17.09 6.01
N GLU A 209 -19.25 -18.12 6.71
CA GLU A 209 -19.49 -18.31 8.14
C GLU A 209 -18.90 -17.16 8.95
N THR A 210 -17.63 -16.81 8.71
CA THR A 210 -16.95 -15.70 9.38
C THR A 210 -17.69 -14.38 9.12
N ALA A 211 -18.09 -14.14 7.87
CA ALA A 211 -18.84 -12.94 7.50
C ALA A 211 -20.23 -12.87 8.17
N ARG A 212 -20.88 -14.03 8.37
CA ARG A 212 -22.16 -14.11 9.08
C ARG A 212 -22.01 -13.88 10.58
N ALA A 213 -20.93 -14.39 11.18
CA ALA A 213 -20.69 -14.29 12.62
C ALA A 213 -20.19 -12.90 13.04
N HIS A 214 -19.34 -12.27 12.24
CA HIS A 214 -18.59 -11.08 12.65
C HIS A 214 -18.81 -9.86 11.75
N GLY A 215 -19.59 -9.99 10.68
CA GLY A 215 -19.65 -8.98 9.62
C GLY A 215 -18.44 -9.06 8.68
N VAL A 216 -18.42 -8.19 7.66
CA VAL A 216 -17.36 -8.17 6.64
C VAL A 216 -17.35 -6.82 5.94
N GLY A 217 -16.20 -6.44 5.39
CA GLY A 217 -16.11 -5.30 4.48
C GLY A 217 -14.99 -4.31 4.81
N ASP A 218 -14.40 -4.40 5.99
CA ASP A 218 -13.18 -3.70 6.39
C ASP A 218 -12.23 -4.67 7.10
N LYS A 219 -11.34 -4.17 7.98
CA LYS A 219 -10.37 -4.92 8.83
C LYS A 219 -9.93 -6.30 8.30
N TRP A 220 -9.55 -6.36 7.02
CA TRP A 220 -9.36 -7.63 6.30
C TRP A 220 -8.27 -8.53 6.87
N GLY A 221 -7.30 -7.97 7.59
CA GLY A 221 -6.32 -8.79 8.30
C GLY A 221 -6.95 -9.55 9.47
N LEU A 222 -7.78 -8.91 10.28
CA LEU A 222 -8.48 -9.62 11.36
C LEU A 222 -9.40 -10.70 10.80
N PHE A 223 -10.15 -10.36 9.76
CA PHE A 223 -11.02 -11.32 9.06
C PHE A 223 -10.22 -12.54 8.55
N ALA A 224 -9.08 -12.31 7.90
CA ALA A 224 -8.25 -13.38 7.36
C ALA A 224 -7.67 -14.33 8.43
N SER A 225 -7.58 -13.91 9.69
CA SER A 225 -7.12 -14.80 10.76
C SER A 225 -8.06 -15.98 11.04
N HIS A 226 -9.29 -15.94 10.52
CA HIS A 226 -10.24 -17.05 10.57
C HIS A 226 -10.12 -18.01 9.39
N ILE A 227 -9.35 -17.65 8.34
CA ILE A 227 -9.21 -18.45 7.12
C ILE A 227 -7.74 -18.87 6.98
N PRO A 228 -7.39 -20.12 7.32
CA PRO A 228 -6.03 -20.63 7.23
C PRO A 228 -5.41 -20.41 5.84
N ALA A 229 -4.10 -20.18 5.79
CA ALA A 229 -3.31 -19.95 4.58
C ALA A 229 -3.70 -18.76 3.68
N ARG A 230 -4.76 -18.00 4.02
CA ARG A 230 -5.19 -16.78 3.31
C ARG A 230 -4.80 -15.53 4.08
N VAL A 231 -4.57 -14.44 3.35
CA VAL A 231 -4.23 -13.14 3.94
C VAL A 231 -5.26 -12.08 3.57
N GLY A 232 -5.29 -10.97 4.30
CA GLY A 232 -6.34 -9.97 4.18
C GLY A 232 -6.51 -9.37 2.78
N TYR A 233 -5.43 -9.12 2.03
CA TYR A 233 -5.60 -8.61 0.67
C TYR A 233 -6.30 -9.62 -0.26
N GLN A 234 -6.12 -10.93 -0.04
CA GLN A 234 -6.80 -11.97 -0.81
C GLN A 234 -8.28 -12.02 -0.45
N CYS A 235 -8.60 -11.95 0.84
CA CYS A 235 -9.99 -11.91 1.31
C CYS A 235 -10.73 -10.69 0.73
N SER A 236 -10.10 -9.52 0.72
CA SER A 236 -10.68 -8.30 0.15
C SER A 236 -10.93 -8.39 -1.36
N ALA A 237 -10.00 -9.02 -2.10
CA ALA A 237 -10.14 -9.23 -3.53
C ALA A 237 -11.26 -10.24 -3.79
N TYR A 238 -11.27 -11.35 -3.06
CA TYR A 238 -12.29 -12.39 -3.17
C TYR A 238 -13.70 -11.86 -2.88
N TYR A 239 -13.83 -10.99 -1.88
CA TYR A 239 -15.08 -10.32 -1.57
C TYR A 239 -15.62 -9.53 -2.77
N ARG A 240 -14.80 -8.63 -3.34
CA ARG A 240 -15.20 -7.79 -4.47
C ARG A 240 -15.39 -8.58 -5.76
N ASP A 241 -14.52 -9.54 -6.02
CA ASP A 241 -14.41 -10.17 -7.34
C ASP A 241 -15.26 -11.44 -7.44
N THR A 242 -15.66 -12.06 -6.32
CA THR A 242 -16.47 -13.30 -6.29
C THR A 242 -17.72 -13.19 -5.42
N ILE A 243 -17.59 -12.76 -4.16
CA ILE A 243 -18.73 -12.79 -3.22
C ILE A 243 -19.84 -11.81 -3.61
N ILE A 244 -19.48 -10.54 -3.86
CA ILE A 244 -20.44 -9.50 -4.24
C ILE A 244 -21.09 -9.82 -5.60
N PRO A 245 -20.36 -10.15 -6.69
CA PRO A 245 -20.96 -10.46 -7.99
C PRO A 245 -21.84 -11.70 -7.99
N ARG A 246 -21.62 -12.66 -7.07
CA ARG A 246 -22.48 -13.84 -6.88
C ARG A 246 -23.70 -13.57 -6.00
N GLY A 247 -23.80 -12.40 -5.37
CA GLY A 247 -24.96 -12.03 -4.56
C GLY A 247 -25.07 -12.82 -3.26
N LEU A 248 -23.95 -13.40 -2.79
CA LEU A 248 -23.88 -14.17 -1.54
C LEU A 248 -23.89 -13.25 -0.31
N ILE A 249 -23.38 -12.03 -0.49
CA ILE A 249 -23.42 -10.96 0.51
C ILE A 249 -23.87 -9.68 -0.19
N ILE A 250 -24.80 -8.95 0.43
CA ILE A 250 -25.33 -7.70 -0.08
C ILE A 250 -24.80 -6.54 0.76
N ASP A 251 -23.90 -5.77 0.17
CA ASP A 251 -23.28 -4.60 0.77
C ASP A 251 -23.71 -3.34 0.02
N GLN A 252 -24.28 -2.37 0.75
CA GLN A 252 -24.86 -1.16 0.18
C GLN A 252 -23.81 -0.21 -0.41
N ARG A 253 -22.55 -0.33 0.03
CA ARG A 253 -21.41 0.48 -0.43
C ARG A 253 -20.87 0.01 -1.77
N PHE A 254 -21.40 -1.10 -2.29
CA PHE A 254 -21.09 -1.57 -3.64
C PHE A 254 -22.24 -1.24 -4.60
N ARG A 255 -21.84 -1.06 -5.85
CA ARG A 255 -22.71 -1.00 -7.01
C ARG A 255 -22.20 -1.96 -8.07
N MET A 256 -23.08 -2.38 -8.96
CA MET A 256 -22.74 -3.30 -10.04
C MET A 256 -22.75 -2.54 -11.36
N THR A 257 -21.73 -2.78 -12.19
CA THR A 257 -21.80 -2.42 -13.60
C THR A 257 -22.71 -3.41 -14.34
N GLN A 258 -23.21 -3.03 -15.52
CA GLN A 258 -23.95 -3.96 -16.39
C GLN A 258 -23.13 -5.21 -16.76
N ALA A 259 -21.80 -5.09 -16.80
CA ALA A 259 -20.88 -6.19 -17.05
C ALA A 259 -20.68 -7.14 -15.85
N GLY A 260 -21.33 -6.87 -14.71
CA GLY A 260 -21.24 -7.70 -13.50
C GLY A 260 -19.99 -7.45 -12.63
N LYS A 261 -19.31 -6.32 -12.83
CA LYS A 261 -18.19 -5.92 -11.98
C LYS A 261 -18.69 -5.13 -10.77
N ALA A 262 -18.24 -5.50 -9.58
CA ALA A 262 -18.52 -4.75 -8.36
C ALA A 262 -17.61 -3.51 -8.26
N VAL A 263 -18.23 -2.35 -8.03
CA VAL A 263 -17.58 -1.05 -7.85
C VAL A 263 -17.93 -0.51 -6.47
N PHE A 264 -16.91 -0.20 -5.67
CA PHE A 264 -17.08 0.42 -4.36
C PHE A 264 -17.38 1.92 -4.52
N VAL A 265 -18.41 2.42 -3.83
CA VAL A 265 -18.90 3.81 -3.96
C VAL A 265 -18.86 4.63 -2.67
N GLY A 266 -18.47 4.04 -1.54
CA GLY A 266 -18.37 4.74 -0.24
C GLY A 266 -19.41 4.26 0.75
#